data_AF-A0A442G3I5-F1
#
_entry.id   AF-A0A442G3I5-F1
#
_cell.length_a   1.000
_cell.length_b   1.000
_cell.length_c   1.000
_cell.angle_alpha   90.00
_cell.angle_beta   90.00
_cell.angle_gamma   90.00
#
_symmetry.space_group_name_H-M   'P 1'
#
loop_
_entity.id
_entity.type
_entity.pdbx_description
1 polymer ?
#
loop_
_entity_poly.entity_id
_entity_poly.type
_entity_poly.pdbx_seq_one_letter_code
_entity_poly.pdbx_strand_id
1 'polypeptide(L)'
;MAENESRDKHRQRVLKGAAILTGINNSEVACTVRNMHPGGAELKVPIEARVPDEFLLYVPTDGIGYKAVVRWRREDRIGIEFTGTEPKPRWHYG
;
A
#
# COMPACT_ATOMS: atom_id res chain seq x y z
N MET A 1 32.60 -11.36 -19.38
CA MET A 1 32.61 -9.93 -19.01
C MET A 1 31.30 -9.69 -18.30
N ALA A 2 31.34 -9.48 -16.98
CA ALA A 2 30.15 -9.45 -16.13
C ALA A 2 29.48 -8.07 -16.26
N GLU A 3 28.25 -8.03 -16.76
CA GLU A 3 27.44 -6.82 -16.75
C GLU A 3 26.79 -6.68 -15.37
N ASN A 4 27.21 -5.62 -14.68
CA ASN A 4 26.84 -5.32 -13.33
C ASN A 4 25.42 -4.73 -13.35
N GLU A 5 24.40 -5.59 -13.27
CA GLU A 5 22.98 -5.27 -13.11
C GLU A 5 22.78 -4.42 -11.85
N SER A 6 23.01 -3.13 -12.01
CA SER A 6 22.85 -2.14 -10.95
C SER A 6 21.37 -1.85 -10.86
N ARG A 7 20.73 -2.70 -10.06
CA ARG A 7 19.46 -2.60 -9.34
C ARG A 7 19.11 -1.15 -8.96
N ASP A 8 18.74 -0.37 -9.96
CA ASP A 8 18.29 1.00 -9.82
C ASP A 8 16.81 0.98 -9.41
N LYS A 9 16.59 0.58 -8.15
CA LYS A 9 15.33 0.81 -7.47
C LYS A 9 15.24 2.32 -7.24
N HIS A 10 14.74 3.05 -8.25
CA HIS A 10 14.30 4.43 -8.15
C HIS A 10 13.25 4.51 -7.01
N ARG A 11 13.72 4.70 -5.77
CA ARG A 11 12.89 4.96 -4.60
C ARG A 11 12.37 6.38 -4.73
N GLN A 12 11.32 6.56 -5.53
CA GLN A 12 10.59 7.82 -5.55
C GLN A 12 9.91 8.00 -4.20
N ARG A 13 10.51 8.83 -3.34
CA ARG A 13 9.89 9.33 -2.11
C ARG A 13 8.77 10.28 -2.48
N VAL A 14 7.60 9.73 -2.77
CA VAL A 14 6.36 10.51 -2.90
C VAL A 14 5.52 10.25 -1.66
N LEU A 15 5.14 11.33 -0.98
CA LEU A 15 4.06 11.36 0.01
C LEU A 15 2.73 11.08 -0.73
N LYS A 16 2.57 9.87 -1.27
CA LYS A 16 1.31 9.47 -1.90
C LYS A 16 0.32 9.25 -0.77
N GLY A 17 -0.70 10.09 -0.71
CA GLY A 17 -1.91 9.76 0.04
C GLY A 17 -2.47 8.46 -0.54
N ALA A 18 -2.74 7.49 0.31
CA ALA A 18 -3.32 6.20 -0.05
C ALA A 18 -4.45 5.87 0.93
N ALA A 19 -5.32 4.96 0.51
CA ALA A 19 -6.43 4.49 1.32
C ALA A 19 -6.36 2.98 1.45
N ILE A 20 -6.39 2.48 2.68
CA ILE A 20 -6.58 1.06 2.95
C ILE A 20 -8.08 0.79 2.93
N LEU A 21 -8.53 0.00 1.95
CA LEU A 21 -9.92 -0.36 1.79
C LEU A 21 -10.20 -1.66 2.55
N THR A 22 -11.05 -1.57 3.57
CA THR A 22 -11.47 -2.74 4.36
C THR A 22 -12.89 -3.12 3.96
N GLY A 23 -13.04 -4.28 3.31
CA GLY A 23 -14.29 -4.72 2.69
C GLY A 23 -15.46 -4.95 3.65
N ILE A 24 -15.21 -4.96 4.96
CA ILE A 24 -16.16 -5.41 5.98
C ILE A 24 -17.21 -4.34 6.31
N ASN A 25 -16.91 -3.04 6.15
CA ASN A 25 -17.81 -1.95 6.54
C ASN A 25 -17.69 -0.68 5.66
N ASN A 26 -17.26 -0.81 4.39
CA ASN A 26 -16.91 0.36 3.56
C ASN A 26 -15.94 1.34 4.25
N SER A 27 -15.14 0.85 5.19
CA SER A 27 -14.28 1.68 6.00
C SER A 27 -12.93 1.84 5.30
N GLU A 28 -12.57 3.09 5.04
CA GLU A 28 -11.30 3.46 4.45
C GLU A 28 -10.38 4.03 5.54
N VAL A 29 -9.14 3.54 5.62
CA VAL A 29 -8.12 4.15 6.48
C VAL A 29 -7.18 4.96 5.62
N ALA A 30 -7.17 6.28 5.82
CA ALA A 30 -6.20 7.15 5.18
C ALA A 30 -4.78 6.82 5.68
N CYS A 31 -3.85 6.65 4.75
CA CYS A 31 -2.46 6.35 5.03
C CYS A 31 -1.53 7.07 4.07
N THR A 32 -0.24 7.09 4.39
CA THR A 32 0.79 7.68 3.53
C THR A 32 1.78 6.60 3.13
N VAL A 33 2.01 6.44 1.82
CA VAL A 33 3.07 5.57 1.33
C VAL A 33 4.42 6.26 1.60
N ARG A 34 5.28 5.64 2.41
CA ARG A 34 6.62 6.16 2.76
C ARG A 34 7.69 5.67 1.79
N ASN A 35 7.55 4.44 1.32
CA ASN A 35 8.39 3.82 0.30
C ASN A 35 7.58 2.74 -0.41
N MET A 36 7.83 2.55 -1.71
CA MET A 36 7.15 1.54 -2.51
C MET A 36 8.15 0.91 -3.48
N HIS A 37 8.04 -0.41 -3.66
CA HIS A 37 8.81 -1.19 -4.61
C HIS A 37 7.95 -2.32 -5.17
N PRO A 38 8.37 -3.03 -6.24
CA PRO A 38 7.53 -4.05 -6.88
C PRO A 38 7.01 -5.16 -5.95
N GLY A 39 7.78 -5.51 -4.91
CA GLY A 39 7.36 -6.52 -3.92
C GLY A 39 6.59 -6.00 -2.70
N GLY A 40 6.33 -4.70 -2.54
CA GLY A 40 5.74 -4.19 -1.29
C GLY A 40 5.96 -2.70 -1.01
N ALA A 41 5.49 -2.26 0.15
CA ALA A 41 5.56 -0.87 0.57
C ALA A 41 5.66 -0.71 2.09
N GLU A 42 6.20 0.43 2.52
CA GLU A 42 6.07 0.91 3.89
C GLU A 42 4.97 1.99 3.91
N LEU A 43 4.00 1.81 4.80
CA LEU A 43 2.91 2.75 5.00
C LEU A 43 3.02 3.38 6.39
N LYS A 44 2.69 4.66 6.48
CA LYS A 44 2.38 5.35 7.73
C LYS A 44 0.87 5.42 7.89
N VAL A 45 0.36 4.93 9.00
CA VAL A 45 -1.07 4.84 9.34
C VAL A 45 -1.31 5.55 10.68
N PRO A 46 -2.53 6.05 10.96
CA PRO A 46 -2.88 6.51 12.30
C PRO A 46 -2.68 5.39 13.33
N ILE A 47 -2.14 5.70 14.51
CA ILE A 47 -1.84 4.69 15.56
C ILE A 47 -3.11 3.95 16.01
N GLU A 48 -4.24 4.64 16.02
CA GLU A 48 -5.56 4.11 16.37
C GLU A 48 -6.26 3.33 15.23
N ALA A 49 -5.66 3.30 14.03
CA ALA A 49 -6.26 2.62 12.90
C ALA A 49 -6.18 1.10 13.05
N ARG A 50 -7.33 0.43 12.93
CA ARG A 50 -7.40 -1.03 12.85
C ARG A 50 -7.15 -1.48 11.42
N VAL A 51 -5.90 -1.82 11.14
CA VAL A 51 -5.51 -2.38 9.84
C VAL A 51 -5.54 -3.92 9.91
N PRO A 52 -6.32 -4.60 9.05
CA PRO A 52 -6.31 -6.06 8.96
C PRO A 52 -4.97 -6.58 8.38
N ASP A 53 -4.70 -7.88 8.52
CA ASP A 53 -3.47 -8.48 7.97
C ASP A 53 -3.49 -8.52 6.44
N GLU A 54 -4.66 -8.56 5.82
CA GLU A 54 -4.83 -8.50 4.36
C GLU A 54 -5.80 -7.37 4.00
N PHE A 55 -5.45 -6.56 3.01
CA PHE A 55 -6.28 -5.46 2.55
C PHE A 55 -5.94 -5.04 1.12
N LEU A 56 -6.79 -4.15 0.57
CA LEU A 56 -6.52 -3.48 -0.69
C LEU A 56 -6.00 -2.06 -0.42
N LEU A 57 -4.77 -1.78 -0.84
CA LEU A 57 -4.19 -0.44 -0.79
C LEU A 57 -4.52 0.31 -2.09
N TYR A 58 -5.40 1.29 -2.02
CA TYR A 58 -5.68 2.16 -3.15
C TYR A 58 -4.73 3.36 -3.17
N VAL A 59 -4.05 3.54 -4.30
CA VAL A 59 -3.14 4.66 -4.53
C VAL A 59 -3.73 5.53 -5.65
N PRO A 60 -4.35 6.69 -5.35
CA PRO A 60 -5.08 7.50 -6.32
C PRO A 60 -4.24 7.93 -7.53
N THR A 61 -2.96 8.25 -7.33
CA THR A 61 -2.07 8.65 -8.43
C THR A 61 -1.71 7.50 -9.38
N ASP A 62 -1.84 6.25 -8.94
CA ASP A 62 -1.59 5.07 -9.77
C ASP A 62 -2.90 4.53 -10.37
N GLY A 63 -4.06 4.95 -9.84
CA GLY A 63 -5.38 4.51 -10.29
C GLY A 63 -5.69 3.03 -9.99
N ILE A 64 -4.79 2.33 -9.28
CA ILE A 64 -4.83 0.87 -9.04
C ILE A 64 -4.96 0.59 -7.54
N GLY A 65 -5.65 -0.51 -7.21
CA GLY A 65 -5.65 -1.12 -5.88
C GLY A 65 -4.61 -2.24 -5.80
N TYR A 66 -3.71 -2.19 -4.82
CA TYR A 66 -2.72 -3.24 -4.57
C TYR A 66 -3.23 -4.17 -3.48
N LYS A 67 -3.38 -5.46 -3.78
CA LYS A 67 -3.60 -6.46 -2.73
C LYS A 67 -2.34 -6.56 -1.90
N ALA A 68 -2.50 -6.41 -0.59
CA ALA A 68 -1.41 -6.26 0.33
C ALA A 68 -1.59 -7.15 1.56
N VAL A 69 -0.49 -7.75 2.01
CA VAL A 69 -0.42 -8.51 3.26
C VAL A 69 0.58 -7.85 4.19
N VAL A 70 0.20 -7.64 5.44
CA VAL A 70 1.08 -7.09 6.48
C VAL A 70 2.18 -8.10 6.79
N ARG A 71 3.44 -7.68 6.67
CA ARG A 71 4.62 -8.47 7.05
C ARG A 71 5.16 -8.06 8.40
N TRP A 72 5.02 -6.79 8.77
CA TRP A 72 5.42 -6.29 10.08
C TRP A 72 4.65 -5.02 10.45
N ARG A 73 4.55 -4.75 11.76
CA ARG A 73 3.96 -3.53 12.33
C ARG A 73 4.93 -2.93 13.34
N ARG A 74 5.13 -1.60 13.30
CA ARG A 74 5.92 -0.85 14.28
C ARG A 74 5.31 0.53 14.47
N GLU A 75 4.78 0.79 15.66
CA GLU A 75 4.18 2.09 16.03
C GLU A 75 3.11 2.54 15.02
N ASP A 76 3.35 3.66 14.33
CA ASP A 76 2.50 4.24 13.29
C ASP A 76 2.82 3.71 11.88
N ARG A 77 3.62 2.65 11.77
CA ARG A 77 4.10 2.11 10.50
C ARG A 77 3.78 0.64 10.33
N ILE A 78 3.52 0.30 9.07
CA ILE A 78 3.32 -1.08 8.64
C ILE A 78 4.13 -1.34 7.38
N GLY A 79 4.78 -2.49 7.33
CA GLY A 79 5.37 -3.03 6.12
C GLY A 79 4.44 -4.04 5.50
N ILE A 80 4.18 -3.87 4.22
CA ILE A 80 3.33 -4.76 3.45
C ILE A 80 4.07 -5.38 2.28
N GLU A 81 3.61 -6.56 1.90
CA GLU A 81 3.98 -7.24 0.66
C GLU A 81 2.82 -7.20 -0.32
N PHE A 82 3.10 -6.93 -1.59
CA PHE A 82 2.08 -6.97 -2.62
C PHE A 82 1.85 -8.40 -3.10
N THR A 83 0.60 -8.86 -3.05
CA THR A 83 0.19 -10.19 -3.50
C THR A 83 -0.59 -10.15 -4.82
N GLY A 84 -0.92 -8.95 -5.30
CA GLY A 84 -1.59 -8.75 -6.58
C GLY A 84 -2.04 -7.31 -6.79
N THR A 85 -2.67 -7.05 -7.91
CA THR A 85 -3.34 -5.78 -8.20
C THR A 85 -4.76 -6.04 -8.65
N GLU A 86 -5.66 -5.13 -8.29
CA GLU A 86 -7.03 -5.12 -8.75
C GLU A 86 -7.41 -3.70 -9.17
N PRO A 87 -8.32 -3.55 -10.15
CA PRO A 87 -8.91 -2.25 -10.43
C PRO A 87 -9.59 -1.73 -9.17
N LYS A 88 -9.64 -0.39 -9.00
CA LYS A 88 -10.37 0.21 -7.88
C LYS A 88 -11.76 -0.42 -7.82
N PRO A 89 -12.16 -1.04 -6.70
CA PRO A 89 -13.51 -1.57 -6.59
C PRO A 89 -14.47 -0.42 -6.86
N ARG A 90 -15.39 -0.62 -7.79
CA ARG A 90 -16.53 0.26 -8.00
C ARG A 90 -17.45 0.07 -6.81
N TRP A 91 -17.07 0.57 -5.64
CA TRP A 91 -18.06 0.83 -4.62
C TRP A 91 -18.94 1.93 -5.17
N HIS A 92 -20.16 1.52 -5.52
CA HIS A 92 -21.27 2.41 -5.82
C HIS A 92 -21.53 3.22 -4.54
N TYR A 93 -20.83 4.34 -4.39
CA TYR A 93 -21.27 5.43 -3.55
C TYR A 93 -22.59 5.88 -4.17
N GLY A 94 -23.70 5.51 -3.51
CA GLY A 94 -25.04 5.95 -3.86
C GLY A 94 -25.19 7.46 -3.67
#